data_AF-A0A0F9FGQ3-F1
#
_entry.id   AF-A0A0F9FGQ3-F1
#
_cell.length_a   1.000
_cell.length_b   1.000
_cell.length_c   1.000
_cell.angle_alpha   90.00
_cell.angle_beta   90.00
_cell.angle_gamma   90.00
#
_symmetry.space_group_name_H-M   'P 1'
#
loop_
_entity.id
_entity.type
_entity.pdbx_description
1 polymer ?
#
loop_
_entity_poly.entity_id
_entity_poly.type
_entity_poly.pdbx_seq_one_letter_code
_entity_poly.pdbx_strand_id
1 'polypeptide(L)'
;MIDPVPSPKIGQFDSASTMVRVLAAAFDGQGTVGLAMPKRFDVIARASQYIPPRLRSRLFSLGAANEAVRVENLSRGDGPLAARWVTSQYESRKRTNSIFIGAANGAVTDLAAGLGAPYLPQTLLLLVRRQVDPDDIDAVITHGQQISGKLAASFPDVAIHQMHDPLNDRGNAAQAAYLRLKWCRLPEAYREFIRSRLTPGGTIFITGMERLPQKTFFNASAIRPAKTGSLGLRQSGDTKMP
;
A
#
# COMPACT_ATOMS: atom_id res chain seq x y z
N MET A 1 -3.68 17.06 23.44
CA MET A 1 -2.37 16.99 22.77
C MET A 1 -2.09 15.51 22.61
N ILE A 2 -2.27 14.96 21.41
CA ILE A 2 -2.02 13.54 21.13
C ILE A 2 -0.53 13.46 20.79
N ASP A 3 0.23 12.64 21.52
CA ASP A 3 1.64 12.45 21.23
C ASP A 3 1.82 11.95 19.79
N PRO A 4 2.80 12.46 19.03
CA PRO A 4 3.03 12.02 17.67
C PRO A 4 3.30 10.51 17.65
N VAL A 5 2.54 9.77 16.86
CA VAL A 5 2.74 8.33 16.70
C VAL A 5 4.17 8.09 16.21
N PRO A 6 4.99 7.29 16.92
CA PRO A 6 6.37 7.07 16.53
C PRO A 6 6.43 6.41 15.16
N SER A 7 7.50 6.71 14.40
CA SER A 7 7.68 6.16 13.06
C SER A 7 7.68 4.62 13.14
N PRO A 8 6.81 3.93 12.39
CA PRO A 8 6.70 2.48 12.48
C PRO A 8 7.93 1.84 11.85
N LYS A 9 8.36 0.67 12.33
CA LYS A 9 9.43 -0.10 11.66
C LYS A 9 8.94 -0.83 10.42
N ILE A 10 7.64 -1.14 10.37
CA ILE A 10 6.97 -1.76 9.23
C ILE A 10 6.42 -0.65 8.33
N GLY A 11 6.65 -0.74 7.03
CA GLY A 11 6.18 0.23 6.05
C GLY A 11 6.94 1.57 6.07
N GLN A 12 8.22 1.60 6.48
CA GLN A 12 9.00 2.86 6.43
C GLN A 12 9.25 3.33 5.00
N PHE A 13 9.56 2.39 4.11
CA PHE A 13 9.97 2.66 2.74
C PHE A 13 9.28 1.71 1.78
N ASP A 14 7.99 1.98 1.54
CA ASP A 14 7.20 1.18 0.62
C ASP A 14 6.14 2.00 -0.11
N SER A 15 5.60 1.40 -1.18
CA SER A 15 4.58 2.05 -2.00
C SER A 15 3.31 2.32 -1.21
N ALA A 16 2.93 1.44 -0.28
CA ALA A 16 1.70 1.59 0.50
C ALA A 16 1.77 2.81 1.44
N SER A 17 2.83 2.94 2.23
CA SER A 17 3.03 4.10 3.09
C SER A 17 3.25 5.38 2.31
N THR A 18 3.91 5.30 1.14
CA THR A 18 3.99 6.43 0.21
C THR A 18 2.59 6.87 -0.22
N MET A 19 1.75 5.96 -0.69
CA MET A 19 0.36 6.26 -1.10
C MET A 19 -0.45 6.89 0.04
N VAL A 20 -0.33 6.37 1.27
CA VAL A 20 -1.00 6.95 2.46
C VAL A 20 -0.54 8.40 2.68
N ARG A 21 0.77 8.66 2.67
CA ARG A 21 1.32 10.02 2.85
C ARG A 21 0.91 10.97 1.74
N VAL A 22 0.97 10.53 0.48
CA VAL A 22 0.55 11.34 -0.68
C VAL A 22 -0.93 11.67 -0.57
N LEU A 23 -1.77 10.70 -0.22
CA LEU A 23 -3.21 10.89 -0.09
C LEU A 23 -3.57 11.84 1.06
N ALA A 24 -2.92 11.67 2.23
CA ALA A 24 -3.07 12.57 3.36
C ALA A 24 -2.68 14.02 2.98
N ALA A 25 -1.52 14.20 2.34
CA ALA A 25 -1.09 15.51 1.86
C ALA A 25 -2.09 16.11 0.86
N ALA A 26 -2.59 15.32 -0.09
CA ALA A 26 -3.59 15.77 -1.06
C ALA A 26 -4.88 16.26 -0.38
N PHE A 27 -5.30 15.61 0.71
CA PHE A 27 -6.47 16.05 1.48
C PHE A 27 -6.27 17.38 2.20
N ASP A 28 -5.04 17.71 2.56
CA ASP A 28 -4.69 18.99 3.18
C ASP A 28 -4.33 20.06 2.12
N GLY A 29 -4.61 19.80 0.83
CA GLY A 29 -4.30 20.71 -0.28
C GLY A 29 -2.79 20.82 -0.59
N GLN A 30 -1.99 19.89 -0.08
CA GLN A 30 -0.55 19.85 -0.27
C GLN A 30 -0.17 18.90 -1.40
N GLY A 31 0.84 19.26 -2.18
CA GLY A 31 1.45 18.35 -3.16
C GLY A 31 2.74 17.74 -2.63
N THR A 32 3.05 16.53 -3.10
CA THR A 32 4.31 15.83 -2.80
C THR A 32 5.10 15.59 -4.10
N VAL A 33 6.36 15.19 -3.97
CA VAL A 33 7.26 14.77 -5.06
C VAL A 33 7.94 13.46 -4.69
N GLY A 34 8.18 12.60 -5.71
CA GLY A 34 8.84 11.30 -5.52
C GLY A 34 8.11 10.41 -4.49
N LEU A 35 8.87 9.84 -3.56
CA LEU A 35 8.37 8.98 -2.47
C LEU A 35 7.73 9.80 -1.33
N ALA A 36 6.68 10.57 -1.66
CA ALA A 36 5.96 11.43 -0.72
C ALA A 36 6.84 12.48 -0.01
N MET A 37 7.92 12.94 -0.65
CA MET A 37 8.75 14.00 -0.10
C MET A 37 8.10 15.38 -0.33
N PRO A 38 8.31 16.35 0.59
CA PRO A 38 7.87 17.72 0.38
C PRO A 38 8.48 18.33 -0.90
N LYS A 39 7.73 19.17 -1.63
CA LYS A 39 8.15 19.82 -2.90
C LYS A 39 9.55 20.46 -2.89
N ARG A 40 10.01 20.97 -1.75
CA ARG A 40 11.37 21.53 -1.59
C ARG A 40 12.50 20.54 -1.93
N PHE A 41 12.25 19.23 -1.84
CA PHE A 41 13.22 18.21 -2.22
C PHE A 41 13.28 17.93 -3.72
N ASP A 42 12.36 18.49 -4.53
CA ASP A 42 12.38 18.32 -6.00
C ASP A 42 13.69 18.84 -6.60
N VAL A 43 14.18 19.98 -6.11
CA VAL A 43 15.45 20.58 -6.58
C VAL A 43 16.62 19.64 -6.32
N ILE A 44 16.65 19.00 -5.14
CA ILE A 44 17.69 18.05 -4.76
C ILE A 44 17.57 16.76 -5.59
N ALA A 45 16.34 16.27 -5.79
CA ALA A 45 16.09 15.09 -6.61
C ALA A 45 16.54 15.30 -8.05
N ARG A 46 16.22 16.46 -8.64
CA ARG A 46 16.70 16.85 -9.98
C ARG A 46 18.22 17.01 -9.99
N ALA A 47 18.81 17.64 -8.99
CA ALA A 47 20.27 17.78 -8.90
C ALA A 47 20.98 16.42 -8.82
N SER A 48 20.34 15.41 -8.22
CA SER A 48 20.89 14.05 -8.15
C SER A 48 21.09 13.40 -9.53
N GLN A 49 20.43 13.90 -10.59
CA GLN A 49 20.59 13.41 -11.96
C GLN A 49 22.00 13.64 -12.52
N TYR A 50 22.73 14.61 -11.96
CA TYR A 50 24.11 14.92 -12.34
C TYR A 50 25.15 14.06 -11.62
N ILE A 51 24.74 13.25 -10.63
CA ILE A 51 25.62 12.33 -9.92
C ILE A 51 25.96 11.15 -10.85
N PRO A 52 27.24 10.73 -10.95
CA PRO A 52 27.62 9.57 -11.75
C PRO A 52 26.83 8.30 -11.35
N PRO A 53 26.37 7.47 -12.32
CA PRO A 53 25.51 6.31 -12.04
C PRO A 53 26.07 5.34 -10.99
N ARG A 54 27.39 5.12 -10.97
CA ARG A 54 28.07 4.25 -9.99
C ARG A 54 27.94 4.77 -8.55
N LEU A 55 28.03 6.09 -8.37
CA LEU A 55 27.91 6.72 -7.07
C LEU A 55 26.44 6.78 -6.62
N ARG A 56 25.53 7.06 -7.55
CA ARG A 56 24.08 7.01 -7.28
C ARG A 56 23.64 5.61 -6.83
N SER A 57 24.10 4.57 -7.53
CA SER A 57 23.78 3.19 -7.18
C SER A 57 24.33 2.80 -5.80
N ARG A 58 25.57 3.20 -5.47
CA ARG A 58 26.14 3.01 -4.12
C ARG A 58 25.33 3.75 -3.04
N LEU A 59 24.99 5.01 -3.25
CA LEU A 59 24.19 5.80 -2.31
C LEU A 59 22.80 5.18 -2.10
N PHE A 60 22.16 4.71 -3.17
CA PHE A 60 20.86 4.04 -3.09
C PHE A 60 20.95 2.72 -2.32
N SER A 61 21.97 1.89 -2.60
CA SER A 61 22.20 0.63 -1.88
C SER A 61 22.49 0.85 -0.39
N LEU A 62 23.20 1.92 -0.02
CA LEU A 62 23.46 2.27 1.38
C LEU A 62 22.19 2.73 2.10
N GLY A 63 21.31 3.45 1.41
CA GLY A 63 20.01 3.86 1.94
C GLY A 63 19.11 2.65 2.24
N ALA A 64 18.92 1.77 1.25
CA ALA A 64 18.08 0.58 1.40
C ALA A 64 18.62 -0.42 2.45
N ALA A 65 19.94 -0.60 2.53
CA ALA A 65 20.58 -1.46 3.54
C ALA A 65 20.46 -0.91 4.97
N ASN A 66 20.32 0.41 5.14
CA ASN A 66 20.09 1.07 6.43
C ASN A 66 18.64 0.98 6.90
N GLU A 67 17.69 0.77 5.99
CA GLU A 67 16.27 0.62 6.30
C GLU A 67 15.92 -0.81 6.72
N ALA A 68 16.76 -1.79 6.36
CA ALA A 68 16.57 -3.18 6.74
C ALA A 68 16.75 -3.37 8.26
N VAL A 69 15.66 -3.75 8.94
CA VAL A 69 15.68 -4.00 10.38
C VAL A 69 16.21 -5.39 10.69
N ARG A 70 16.80 -5.54 11.87
CA ARG A 70 17.14 -6.87 12.41
C ARG A 70 15.87 -7.51 12.97
N VAL A 71 15.66 -8.80 12.74
CA VAL A 71 14.48 -9.53 13.24
C VAL A 71 14.37 -9.43 14.76
N GLU A 72 15.50 -9.42 15.46
CA GLU A 72 15.56 -9.37 16.92
C GLU A 72 15.05 -8.02 17.48
N ASN A 73 15.05 -6.97 16.67
CA ASN A 73 14.55 -5.65 17.06
C ASN A 73 13.04 -5.48 16.83
N LEU A 74 12.38 -6.50 16.26
CA LEU A 74 10.94 -6.49 16.04
C LEU A 74 10.22 -7.08 17.26
N SER A 75 9.17 -6.38 17.66
CA SER A 75 8.30 -6.73 18.78
C SER A 75 6.88 -6.94 18.28
N ARG A 76 6.07 -7.64 19.08
CA ARG A 76 4.62 -7.80 18.81
C ARG A 76 3.89 -6.46 18.67
N GLY A 77 4.41 -5.40 19.27
CA GLY A 77 3.83 -4.05 19.23
C GLY A 77 4.02 -3.33 17.90
N ASP A 78 4.98 -3.73 17.06
CA ASP A 78 5.30 -3.02 15.82
C ASP A 78 4.19 -3.15 14.76
N GLY A 79 3.45 -4.26 14.76
CA GLY A 79 2.32 -4.48 13.87
C GLY A 79 1.15 -3.51 14.15
N PRO A 80 0.61 -3.50 15.38
CA PRO A 80 -0.39 -2.50 15.80
C PRO A 80 0.10 -1.06 15.64
N LEU A 81 1.39 -0.80 15.88
CA LEU A 81 1.98 0.52 15.69
C LEU A 81 1.92 0.97 14.22
N ALA A 82 2.21 0.08 13.27
CA ALA A 82 2.12 0.39 11.85
C ALA A 82 0.69 0.74 11.42
N ALA A 83 -0.31 -0.01 11.91
CA ALA A 83 -1.71 0.31 11.66
C ALA A 83 -2.13 1.67 12.26
N ARG A 84 -1.68 1.98 13.49
CA ARG A 84 -1.92 3.29 14.11
C ARG A 84 -1.28 4.43 13.33
N TRP A 85 -0.04 4.24 12.87
CA TRP A 85 0.66 5.23 12.05
C TRP A 85 -0.09 5.54 10.76
N VAL A 86 -0.62 4.52 10.06
CA VAL A 86 -1.45 4.74 8.86
C VAL A 86 -2.66 5.61 9.21
N THR A 87 -3.38 5.27 10.28
CA THR A 87 -4.60 6.01 10.64
C THR A 87 -4.32 7.43 11.12
N SER A 88 -3.16 7.68 11.74
CA SER A 88 -2.77 9.01 12.20
C SER A 88 -2.51 9.98 11.05
N GLN A 89 -2.17 9.47 9.85
CA GLN A 89 -2.01 10.33 8.66
C GLN A 89 -3.30 11.03 8.25
N TYR A 90 -4.46 10.57 8.73
CA TYR A 90 -5.76 11.15 8.37
C TYR A 90 -6.43 11.88 9.54
N GLU A 91 -5.69 12.28 10.58
CA GLU A 91 -6.25 12.93 11.77
C GLU A 91 -7.00 14.23 11.47
N SER A 92 -6.57 14.99 10.45
CA SER A 92 -7.23 16.22 9.99
C SER A 92 -8.67 15.98 9.47
N ARG A 93 -8.99 14.74 9.08
CA ARG A 93 -10.31 14.38 8.51
C ARG A 93 -11.30 13.98 9.60
N LYS A 94 -12.40 14.72 9.71
CA LYS A 94 -13.49 14.43 10.68
C LYS A 94 -14.30 13.19 10.29
N ARG A 95 -15.01 13.23 9.16
CA ARG A 95 -15.79 12.10 8.62
C ARG A 95 -15.63 11.96 7.11
N THR A 96 -15.87 10.75 6.60
CA THR A 96 -15.82 10.37 5.19
C THR A 96 -17.03 9.51 4.82
N ASN A 97 -17.48 9.61 3.57
CA ASN A 97 -18.54 8.76 3.02
C ASN A 97 -18.01 7.43 2.49
N SER A 98 -16.70 7.32 2.27
CA SER A 98 -16.10 6.08 1.85
C SER A 98 -14.68 5.88 2.37
N ILE A 99 -14.27 4.62 2.46
CA ILE A 99 -12.92 4.20 2.85
C ILE A 99 -12.49 3.09 1.89
N PHE A 100 -11.25 3.16 1.42
CA PHE A 100 -10.63 2.09 0.64
C PHE A 100 -9.74 1.24 1.52
N ILE A 101 -9.80 -0.08 1.34
CA ILE A 101 -8.89 -1.03 1.99
C ILE A 101 -8.36 -1.96 0.89
N GLY A 102 -7.05 -2.12 0.79
CA GLY A 102 -6.49 -2.86 -0.35
C GLY A 102 -5.01 -3.15 -0.31
N ALA A 103 -4.54 -3.89 -1.32
CA ALA A 103 -3.14 -3.90 -1.69
C ALA A 103 -2.77 -2.57 -2.38
N ALA A 104 -1.50 -2.14 -2.24
CA ALA A 104 -1.00 -0.90 -2.83
C ALA A 104 -1.32 -0.83 -4.33
N ASN A 105 -2.09 0.18 -4.73
CA ASN A 105 -2.53 0.38 -6.10
C ASN A 105 -2.70 1.88 -6.38
N GLY A 106 -1.95 2.39 -7.35
CA GLY A 106 -1.95 3.80 -7.72
C GLY A 106 -3.30 4.29 -8.26
N ALA A 107 -4.00 3.48 -9.06
CA ALA A 107 -5.32 3.83 -9.59
C ALA A 107 -6.37 3.90 -8.47
N VAL A 108 -6.30 3.01 -7.48
CA VAL A 108 -7.17 3.05 -6.30
C VAL A 108 -6.86 4.29 -5.46
N THR A 109 -5.59 4.66 -5.31
CA THR A 109 -5.18 5.84 -4.55
C THR A 109 -5.64 7.13 -5.22
N ASP A 110 -5.56 7.21 -6.56
CA ASP A 110 -6.07 8.34 -7.34
C ASP A 110 -7.60 8.49 -7.23
N LEU A 111 -8.33 7.38 -7.39
CA LEU A 111 -9.77 7.35 -7.18
C LEU A 111 -10.15 7.76 -5.74
N ALA A 112 -9.41 7.27 -4.75
CA ALA A 112 -9.59 7.63 -3.34
C ALA A 112 -9.37 9.13 -3.11
N ALA A 113 -8.38 9.75 -3.79
CA ALA A 113 -8.15 11.19 -3.75
C ALA A 113 -9.35 11.96 -4.30
N GLY A 114 -9.87 11.56 -5.48
CA GLY A 114 -11.04 12.19 -6.11
C GLY A 114 -12.33 12.09 -5.27
N LEU A 115 -12.50 11.00 -4.52
CA LEU A 115 -13.64 10.79 -3.63
C LEU A 115 -13.45 11.37 -2.22
N GLY A 116 -12.27 11.92 -1.90
CA GLY A 116 -11.94 12.38 -0.55
C GLY A 116 -11.93 11.25 0.48
N ALA A 117 -11.63 10.02 0.04
CA ALA A 117 -11.78 8.78 0.81
C ALA A 117 -10.43 8.29 1.34
N PRO A 118 -10.24 8.10 2.66
CA PRO A 118 -9.01 7.51 3.19
C PRO A 118 -8.72 6.12 2.63
N TYR A 119 -7.43 5.83 2.44
CA TYR A 119 -6.94 4.52 2.02
C TYR A 119 -6.19 3.84 3.16
N LEU A 120 -6.60 2.62 3.50
CA LEU A 120 -6.03 1.78 4.56
C LEU A 120 -5.35 0.56 3.93
N PRO A 121 -4.02 0.54 3.81
CA PRO A 121 -3.32 -0.57 3.19
C PRO A 121 -3.48 -1.87 3.98
N GLN A 122 -3.83 -2.95 3.30
CA GLN A 122 -3.79 -4.32 3.85
C GLN A 122 -2.36 -4.86 3.89
N THR A 123 -1.54 -4.41 2.95
CA THR A 123 -0.18 -4.91 2.79
C THR A 123 0.80 -3.79 3.07
N LEU A 124 1.77 -4.05 3.95
CA LEU A 124 2.92 -3.18 4.21
C LEU A 124 4.20 -3.99 3.96
N LEU A 125 5.25 -3.32 3.50
CA LEU A 125 6.56 -3.94 3.31
C LEU A 125 7.38 -3.86 4.60
N LEU A 126 8.12 -4.93 4.86
CA LEU A 126 9.15 -5.02 5.89
C LEU A 126 10.44 -5.50 5.22
N LEU A 127 11.51 -4.72 5.38
CA LEU A 127 12.86 -5.13 4.99
C LEU A 127 13.56 -5.73 6.19
N VAL A 128 13.96 -6.99 6.09
CA VAL A 128 14.71 -7.67 7.15
C VAL A 128 16.14 -7.88 6.69
N ARG A 129 17.12 -7.43 7.48
CA ARG A 129 18.53 -7.59 7.15
C ARG A 129 18.89 -9.07 7.09
N ARG A 130 19.58 -9.47 6.02
CA ARG A 130 20.16 -10.80 5.82
C ARG A 130 21.50 -10.70 5.09
N GLN A 131 22.21 -11.81 4.98
CA GLN A 131 23.40 -11.91 4.13
C GLN A 131 23.39 -13.29 3.49
N VAL A 132 22.91 -13.36 2.24
CA VAL A 132 22.78 -14.60 1.47
C VAL A 132 23.17 -14.30 0.02
N ASP A 133 23.81 -15.25 -0.65
CA ASP A 133 24.04 -15.13 -2.10
C ASP A 133 22.68 -15.04 -2.82
N PRO A 134 22.39 -13.96 -3.55
CA PRO A 134 21.11 -13.80 -4.24
C PRO A 134 20.87 -14.84 -5.34
N ASP A 135 21.90 -15.55 -5.81
CA ASP A 135 21.74 -16.62 -6.82
C ASP A 135 21.61 -18.02 -6.17
N ASP A 136 21.86 -18.15 -4.87
CA ASP A 136 21.62 -19.38 -4.09
C ASP A 136 20.18 -19.42 -3.59
N ILE A 137 19.28 -19.93 -4.43
CA ILE A 137 17.85 -19.98 -4.16
C ILE A 137 17.52 -20.84 -2.93
N ASP A 138 18.26 -21.92 -2.68
CA ASP A 138 18.03 -22.80 -1.54
C ASP A 138 18.37 -22.11 -0.22
N ALA A 139 19.50 -21.39 -0.17
CA ALA A 139 19.85 -20.56 0.97
C ALA A 139 18.84 -19.42 1.17
N VAL A 140 18.36 -18.80 0.09
CA VAL A 140 17.35 -17.73 0.13
C VAL A 140 16.03 -18.23 0.70
N ILE A 141 15.58 -19.43 0.32
CA ILE A 141 14.34 -20.05 0.82
C ILE A 141 14.52 -20.43 2.29
N THR A 142 15.62 -21.09 2.63
CA THR A 142 15.89 -21.56 4.00
C THR A 142 15.94 -20.39 4.98
N HIS A 143 16.67 -19.34 4.63
CA HIS A 143 16.75 -18.13 5.46
C HIS A 143 15.39 -17.42 5.53
N GLY A 144 14.65 -17.40 4.43
CA GLY A 144 13.28 -16.88 4.35
C GLY A 144 12.31 -17.56 5.31
N GLN A 145 12.37 -18.89 5.38
CA GLN A 145 11.55 -19.69 6.30
C GLN A 145 11.91 -19.40 7.76
N GLN A 146 13.21 -19.28 8.09
CA GLN A 146 13.66 -18.95 9.44
C GLN A 146 13.16 -17.57 9.88
N ILE A 147 13.29 -16.55 9.03
CA ILE A 147 12.78 -15.21 9.30
C ILE A 147 11.25 -15.25 9.46
N SER A 148 10.56 -15.90 8.52
CA SER A 148 9.10 -15.96 8.52
C SER A 148 8.56 -16.67 9.76
N GLY A 149 9.22 -17.73 10.23
CA GLY A 149 8.85 -18.42 11.47
C GLY A 149 8.95 -17.52 12.70
N LYS A 150 10.03 -16.75 12.82
CA LYS A 150 10.18 -15.75 13.91
C LYS A 150 9.12 -14.66 13.83
N LEU A 151 8.84 -14.16 12.63
CA LEU A 151 7.84 -13.11 12.42
C LEU A 151 6.41 -13.60 12.68
N ALA A 152 6.07 -14.82 12.25
CA ALA A 152 4.75 -15.40 12.49
C ALA A 152 4.46 -15.58 14.00
N ALA A 153 5.49 -15.87 14.81
CA ALA A 153 5.38 -15.92 16.27
C ALA A 153 5.10 -14.54 16.91
N SER A 154 5.50 -13.45 16.24
CA SER A 154 5.29 -12.07 16.69
C SER A 154 4.01 -11.44 16.10
N PHE A 155 3.60 -11.87 14.91
CA PHE A 155 2.50 -11.31 14.13
C PHE A 155 1.56 -12.43 13.65
N PRO A 156 0.78 -13.07 14.54
CA PRO A 156 -0.02 -14.24 14.19
C PRO A 156 -1.14 -13.95 13.18
N ASP A 157 -1.60 -12.69 13.10
CA ASP A 157 -2.66 -12.26 12.20
C ASP A 157 -2.14 -11.74 10.85
N VAL A 158 -0.91 -12.07 10.47
CA VAL A 158 -0.25 -11.61 9.25
C VAL A 158 0.18 -12.78 8.38
N ALA A 159 -0.22 -12.76 7.11
CA ALA A 159 0.39 -13.59 6.08
C ALA A 159 1.67 -12.92 5.59
N ILE A 160 2.75 -13.69 5.48
CA ILE A 160 4.06 -13.21 5.06
C ILE A 160 4.32 -13.73 3.65
N HIS A 161 4.66 -12.83 2.74
CA HIS A 161 5.11 -13.17 1.39
C HIS A 161 6.50 -12.60 1.15
N GLN A 162 7.48 -13.48 0.94
CA GLN A 162 8.82 -13.07 0.56
C GLN A 162 8.90 -12.82 -0.95
N MET A 163 9.32 -11.63 -1.32
CA MET A 163 9.73 -11.30 -2.67
C MET A 163 11.24 -11.54 -2.79
N HIS A 164 11.65 -12.18 -3.88
CA HIS A 164 13.05 -12.34 -4.23
C HIS A 164 13.20 -12.09 -5.74
N ASP A 165 13.94 -11.04 -6.08
CA ASP A 165 14.16 -10.61 -7.46
C ASP A 165 15.63 -10.19 -7.64
N PRO A 166 16.53 -11.15 -7.86
CA PRO A 166 17.96 -10.88 -8.03
C PRO A 166 18.29 -10.21 -9.37
N LEU A 167 17.34 -10.17 -10.31
CA LEU A 167 17.52 -9.52 -11.61
C LEU A 167 17.36 -8.01 -11.50
N ASN A 168 16.30 -7.56 -10.82
CA ASN A 168 16.01 -6.12 -10.68
C ASN A 168 16.58 -5.51 -9.41
N ASP A 169 16.87 -6.32 -8.38
CA ASP A 169 17.22 -5.81 -7.05
C ASP A 169 18.40 -6.55 -6.41
N ARG A 170 19.38 -6.98 -7.20
CA ARG A 170 20.54 -7.78 -6.75
C ARG A 170 21.19 -7.28 -5.46
N GLY A 171 21.43 -5.97 -5.37
CA GLY A 171 22.09 -5.35 -4.22
C GLY A 171 21.30 -5.55 -2.93
N ASN A 172 19.99 -5.31 -2.97
CA ASN A 172 19.16 -5.48 -1.79
C ASN A 172 18.77 -6.95 -1.57
N ALA A 173 18.58 -7.75 -2.63
CA ALA A 173 18.28 -9.17 -2.53
C ALA A 173 19.35 -9.95 -1.74
N ALA A 174 20.61 -9.52 -1.85
CA ALA A 174 21.73 -10.10 -1.08
C ALA A 174 21.74 -9.67 0.40
N GLN A 175 21.27 -8.46 0.71
CA GLN A 175 21.43 -7.79 2.01
C GLN A 175 20.14 -7.69 2.84
N ALA A 176 18.98 -7.91 2.22
CA ALA A 176 17.67 -7.78 2.81
C ALA A 176 16.67 -8.79 2.22
N ALA A 177 15.82 -9.34 3.07
CA ALA A 177 14.61 -10.04 2.67
C ALA A 177 13.47 -9.03 2.54
N TYR A 178 12.83 -8.99 1.38
CA TYR A 178 11.64 -8.19 1.10
C TYR A 178 10.42 -8.97 1.53
N LEU A 179 9.80 -8.58 2.63
CA LEU A 179 8.66 -9.28 3.18
C LEU A 179 7.43 -8.39 3.09
N ARG A 180 6.44 -8.82 2.29
CA ARG A 180 5.10 -8.23 2.32
C ARG A 180 4.32 -8.85 3.47
N LEU A 181 3.97 -8.01 4.43
CA LEU A 181 3.10 -8.34 5.54
C LEU A 181 1.67 -8.01 5.15
N LYS A 182 0.82 -9.03 5.00
CA LYS A 182 -0.59 -8.89 4.65
C LYS A 182 -1.45 -9.19 5.87
N TRP A 183 -2.24 -8.21 6.30
CA TRP A 183 -3.20 -8.41 7.38
C TRP A 183 -4.25 -9.47 7.01
N CYS A 184 -4.28 -10.59 7.74
CA CYS A 184 -5.32 -11.62 7.63
C CYS A 184 -6.61 -11.21 8.36
N ARG A 185 -6.48 -10.31 9.35
CA ARG A 185 -7.60 -9.72 10.07
C ARG A 185 -7.41 -8.22 10.12
N LEU A 186 -8.52 -7.48 10.09
CA LEU A 186 -8.48 -6.02 10.17
C LEU A 186 -7.86 -5.60 11.52
N PRO A 187 -6.77 -4.82 11.54
CA PRO A 187 -6.14 -4.33 12.77
C PRO A 187 -7.09 -3.45 13.58
N GLU A 188 -6.91 -3.38 14.90
CA GLU A 188 -7.82 -2.62 15.77
C GLU A 188 -7.84 -1.12 15.42
N ALA A 189 -6.68 -0.52 15.14
CA ALA A 189 -6.61 0.88 14.71
C ALA A 189 -7.47 1.14 13.46
N TYR A 190 -7.53 0.20 12.51
CA TYR A 190 -8.37 0.35 11.32
C TYR A 190 -9.85 0.21 11.67
N ARG A 191 -10.22 -0.69 12.59
CA ARG A 191 -11.61 -0.83 13.06
C ARG A 191 -12.09 0.44 13.76
N GLU A 192 -11.29 0.97 14.66
CA GLU A 192 -11.57 2.22 15.38
C GLU A 192 -11.67 3.40 14.41
N PHE A 193 -10.75 3.49 13.45
CA PHE A 193 -10.79 4.51 12.42
C PHE A 193 -12.07 4.42 11.57
N ILE A 194 -12.46 3.23 11.12
CA ILE A 194 -13.69 3.05 10.34
C ILE A 194 -14.92 3.44 11.18
N ARG A 195 -15.01 2.97 12.44
CA ARG A 195 -16.14 3.30 13.33
C ARG A 195 -16.25 4.81 13.61
N SER A 196 -15.12 5.49 13.78
CA SER A 196 -15.09 6.91 14.12
C SER A 196 -15.24 7.83 12.92
N ARG A 197 -14.70 7.45 11.74
CA ARG A 197 -14.60 8.33 10.57
C ARG A 197 -15.64 8.03 9.49
N LEU A 198 -16.08 6.79 9.32
CA LEU A 198 -17.09 6.48 8.29
C LEU A 198 -18.46 7.04 8.72
N THR A 199 -19.15 7.72 7.82
CA THR A 199 -20.54 8.14 8.06
C THR A 199 -21.47 6.93 8.11
N PRO A 200 -22.57 6.97 8.88
CA PRO A 200 -23.59 5.94 8.79
C PRO A 200 -24.08 5.77 7.35
N GLY A 201 -24.11 4.53 6.85
CA GLY A 201 -24.43 4.24 5.45
C GLY A 201 -23.27 4.45 4.46
N GLY A 202 -22.09 4.87 4.93
CA GLY A 202 -20.89 4.99 4.11
C GLY A 202 -20.39 3.64 3.56
N THR A 203 -19.59 3.70 2.50
CA THR A 203 -19.14 2.51 1.75
C THR A 203 -17.68 2.17 2.03
N ILE A 204 -17.39 0.89 2.26
CA ILE A 204 -16.02 0.38 2.32
C ILE A 204 -15.71 -0.33 1.01
N PHE A 205 -14.75 0.19 0.25
CA PHE A 205 -14.26 -0.45 -0.96
C PHE A 205 -13.09 -1.38 -0.63
N ILE A 206 -13.23 -2.65 -0.97
CA ILE A 206 -12.18 -3.66 -0.77
C ILE A 206 -11.56 -3.99 -2.12
N THR A 207 -10.24 -3.84 -2.25
CA THR A 207 -9.53 -4.02 -3.53
C THR A 207 -8.37 -5.01 -3.41
N GLY A 208 -8.26 -5.94 -4.37
CA GLY A 208 -7.12 -6.87 -4.45
C GLY A 208 -6.98 -7.82 -3.25
N MET A 209 -8.08 -8.20 -2.61
CA MET A 209 -8.08 -9.02 -1.39
C MET A 209 -8.71 -10.39 -1.59
N GLU A 210 -7.93 -11.45 -1.41
CA GLU A 210 -8.40 -12.84 -1.48
C GLU A 210 -8.82 -13.44 -0.11
N ARG A 211 -8.57 -12.77 1.03
CA ARG A 211 -8.67 -13.40 2.38
C ARG A 211 -9.38 -12.62 3.49
N LEU A 212 -9.93 -11.42 3.26
CA LEU A 212 -10.87 -10.82 4.23
C LEU A 212 -12.30 -11.21 3.84
N PRO A 213 -13.19 -11.51 4.80
CA PRO A 213 -14.60 -11.73 4.49
C PRO A 213 -15.17 -10.45 3.88
N GLN A 214 -15.39 -10.47 2.56
CA GLN A 214 -16.13 -9.44 1.86
C GLN A 214 -17.60 -9.56 2.29
N LYS A 215 -17.99 -8.87 3.37
CA LYS A 215 -19.41 -8.59 3.60
C LYS A 215 -19.79 -7.40 2.72
N THR A 216 -20.13 -7.74 1.48
CA THR A 216 -20.71 -6.82 0.51
C THR A 216 -22.07 -6.36 1.01
N PHE A 217 -22.15 -5.20 1.67
CA PHE A 217 -23.42 -4.50 1.84
C PHE A 217 -23.71 -3.70 0.56
N PHE A 218 -24.00 -4.40 -0.54
CA PHE A 218 -24.57 -3.76 -1.72
C PHE A 218 -26.09 -3.71 -1.53
N ASN A 219 -26.62 -2.52 -1.23
CA ASN A 219 -28.03 -2.26 -1.50
C ASN A 219 -28.15 -1.86 -2.97
N ALA A 220 -28.52 -2.82 -3.82
CA ALA A 220 -28.61 -2.69 -5.27
C ALA A 220 -29.80 -1.85 -5.77
N SER A 221 -30.31 -0.90 -4.98
CA SER A 221 -31.47 -0.07 -5.35
C SER A 221 -31.12 1.29 -5.97
N ALA A 222 -29.84 1.66 -6.08
CA ALA A 222 -29.43 2.97 -6.61
C ALA A 222 -28.91 2.96 -8.07
N ILE A 223 -28.80 1.80 -8.73
CA ILE A 223 -28.42 1.74 -10.15
C ILE A 223 -29.64 1.35 -10.95
N ARG A 224 -30.43 2.35 -11.38
CA ARG A 224 -31.37 2.13 -12.48
C ARG A 224 -30.54 2.09 -13.78
N PRO A 225 -30.54 0.98 -14.54
CA PRO A 225 -29.97 1.03 -15.88
C PRO A 225 -30.77 2.04 -16.70
N ALA A 226 -30.07 2.95 -17.37
CA ALA A 226 -30.67 3.78 -18.41
C ALA A 226 -31.33 2.84 -19.42
N LYS A 227 -32.64 3.04 -19.65
CA LYS A 227 -33.39 2.27 -20.64
C LYS A 227 -32.67 2.37 -21.98
N THR A 228 -32.15 1.26 -22.46
CA THR A 228 -31.66 1.11 -23.82
C THR A 228 -32.84 1.39 -24.75
N GLY A 229 -32.84 2.56 -25.40
CA GLY A 229 -33.79 2.89 -26.43
C GLY A 229 -33.65 1.89 -27.57
N SER A 230 -34.72 1.16 -27.86
CA SER A 230 -34.85 0.30 -29.01
C SER A 230 -34.73 1.13 -30.29
N LEU A 231 -33.57 1.11 -30.95
CA LEU A 231 -33.49 1.45 -32.37
C LEU A 231 -33.96 0.22 -33.15
N GLY A 232 -35.22 0.26 -33.56
CA GLY A 232 -35.82 -0.76 -34.43
C GLY A 232 -35.11 -0.77 -35.79
N LEU A 233 -34.54 -1.92 -36.13
CA LEU A 233 -34.21 -2.28 -37.50
C LEU A 233 -35.51 -2.37 -38.31
N ARG A 234 -35.83 -1.32 -39.06
CA ARG A 234 -36.80 -1.41 -40.16
C ARG A 234 -36.13 -2.12 -41.33
N GLN A 235 -36.63 -3.32 -41.63
CA GLN A 235 -36.50 -3.90 -42.97
C GLN A 235 -37.35 -3.07 -43.94
N SER A 236 -36.77 -2.66 -45.07
CA SER A 236 -37.53 -2.29 -46.27
C SER A 236 -36.87 -2.96 -47.47
N GLY A 237 -37.62 -3.85 -48.11
CA GLY A 237 -37.23 -4.52 -49.35
C GLY A 237 -37.33 -3.62 -50.57
N ASP A 238 -36.66 -4.10 -51.62
CA ASP A 238 -36.91 -3.96 -53.06
C ASP A 238 -37.44 -2.64 -53.61
N THR A 239 -36.61 -2.01 -54.44
CA THR A 239 -37.09 -1.32 -55.64
C THR A 239 -36.09 -1.48 -56.79
N LYS A 240 -36.61 -1.89 -57.95
CA LYS A 240 -35.93 -2.20 -59.21
C LYS A 240 -35.55 -0.94 -60.03
N MET A 241 -34.54 -1.15 -60.90
CA MET A 241 -34.30 -0.58 -62.25
C MET A 241 -33.78 0.87 -62.37
N PRO A 242 -33.06 1.24 -63.46
CA PRO A 242 -32.89 0.55 -64.76
C PRO A 242 -31.53 -0.12 -64.99
#